data_AF-A0A7M3X8Q2-F1
#
_entry.id   AF-A0A7M3X8Q2-F1
#
_cell.length_a   1.000
_cell.length_b   1.000
_cell.length_c   1.000
_cell.angle_alpha   90.00
_cell.angle_beta   90.00
_cell.angle_gamma   90.00
#
_symmetry.space_group_name_H-M   'P 1'
#
loop_
_entity.id
_entity.type
_entity.pdbx_description
1 polymer ?
#
loop_
_entity_poly.entity_id
_entity_poly.type
_entity_poly.pdbx_seq_one_letter_code
_entity_poly.pdbx_strand_id
1 'polypeptide(L)'
;MGLLFSEDWLAISMAFERMFHGLGEVHIDEEILQYRSCPPSVPTGIAITKEGALVANMPLHAIQSRFTHVSFESDGSSLTLVGHESRYTYTVPDEIFALRSP
;
A
#
# COMPACT_ATOMS: atom_id res chain seq x y z
N MET A 1 -0.82 -7.54 14.35
CA MET A 1 0.13 -8.60 13.95
C MET A 1 0.40 -8.38 12.47
N GLY A 2 1.65 -8.18 12.07
CA GLY A 2 2.00 -7.88 10.68
C GLY A 2 2.05 -9.15 9.83
N LEU A 3 1.76 -9.02 8.54
CA LEU A 3 1.86 -10.08 7.54
C LEU A 3 3.25 -10.04 6.88
N LEU A 4 3.86 -11.21 6.68
CA LEU A 4 5.17 -11.39 6.06
C LEU A 4 5.06 -11.38 4.54
N PHE A 5 5.85 -10.56 3.84
CA PHE A 5 5.84 -10.56 2.38
C PHE A 5 6.23 -11.91 1.75
N SER A 6 7.14 -12.65 2.40
CA SER A 6 7.63 -13.95 1.94
C SER A 6 6.64 -15.10 2.15
N GLU A 7 5.66 -14.96 3.03
CA GLU A 7 4.79 -16.07 3.47
C GLU A 7 3.31 -15.78 3.21
N ASP A 8 2.89 -14.53 3.42
CA ASP A 8 1.49 -14.12 3.48
C ASP A 8 1.03 -13.36 2.23
N TRP A 9 1.72 -13.51 1.09
CA TRP A 9 1.45 -12.70 -0.13
C TRP A 9 -0.04 -12.68 -0.51
N LEU A 10 -0.71 -13.83 -0.52
CA LEU A 10 -2.14 -13.90 -0.82
C LEU A 10 -3.00 -13.10 0.18
N ALA A 11 -2.70 -13.20 1.47
CA ALA A 11 -3.44 -12.46 2.51
C ALA A 11 -3.18 -10.94 2.40
N ILE A 12 -1.93 -10.57 2.07
CA ILE A 12 -1.52 -9.18 1.82
C ILE A 12 -2.27 -8.62 0.61
N SER A 13 -2.33 -9.37 -0.50
CA SER A 13 -3.09 -9.02 -1.70
C SER A 13 -4.56 -8.75 -1.38
N MET A 14 -5.22 -9.67 -0.66
CA MET A 14 -6.63 -9.52 -0.28
C MET A 14 -6.87 -8.32 0.66
N ALA A 15 -5.95 -8.06 1.59
CA ALA A 15 -6.04 -6.91 2.49
C ALA A 15 -5.81 -5.59 1.74
N PHE A 16 -4.86 -5.58 0.81
CA PHE A 16 -4.55 -4.43 -0.04
C PHE A 16 -5.72 -4.08 -0.96
N GLU A 17 -6.30 -5.08 -1.63
CA GLU A 17 -7.49 -4.90 -2.45
C GLU A 17 -8.63 -4.30 -1.63
N ARG A 18 -8.91 -4.86 -0.45
CA ARG A 18 -9.96 -4.37 0.44
C ARG A 18 -9.69 -2.94 0.93
N MET A 19 -8.44 -2.60 1.19
CA MET A 19 -8.05 -1.26 1.61
C MET A 19 -8.33 -0.23 0.51
N PHE A 20 -8.02 -0.53 -0.74
CA PHE A 20 -8.14 0.43 -1.84
C PHE A 20 -9.40 0.26 -2.71
N HIS A 21 -10.25 -0.71 -2.39
CA HIS A 21 -11.49 -0.97 -3.12
C HIS A 21 -12.37 0.29 -3.21
N GLY A 22 -12.66 0.72 -4.44
CA GLY A 22 -13.48 1.90 -4.72
C GLY A 22 -12.77 3.25 -4.53
N LEU A 23 -11.48 3.26 -4.16
CA LEU A 23 -10.71 4.49 -3.94
C LEU A 23 -9.86 4.93 -5.15
N GLY A 24 -9.84 4.13 -6.22
CA GLY A 24 -9.03 4.36 -7.41
C GLY A 24 -8.73 3.07 -8.14
N GLU A 25 -7.61 3.05 -8.87
CA GLU A 25 -7.13 1.89 -9.60
C GLU A 25 -6.26 1.02 -8.70
N VAL A 26 -6.59 -0.27 -8.62
CA VAL A 26 -5.84 -1.28 -7.88
C VAL A 26 -5.37 -2.33 -8.87
N HIS A 27 -4.06 -2.60 -8.86
CA HIS A 27 -3.43 -3.66 -9.65
C HIS A 27 -2.72 -4.62 -8.71
N ILE A 28 -3.00 -5.90 -8.85
CA ILE A 28 -2.45 -6.97 -8.00
C ILE A 28 -2.10 -8.14 -8.91
N ASP A 29 -0.86 -8.60 -8.80
CA ASP A 29 -0.41 -9.83 -9.45
C ASP A 29 0.48 -10.67 -8.50
N GLU A 30 1.24 -11.61 -9.06
CA GLU A 30 2.11 -12.51 -8.29
C GLU A 30 3.39 -11.84 -7.76
N GLU A 31 3.73 -10.63 -8.23
CA GLU A 31 4.98 -9.93 -7.96
C GLU A 31 4.78 -8.51 -7.40
N ILE A 32 3.66 -7.84 -7.68
CA ILE A 32 3.42 -6.45 -7.31
C ILE A 32 1.99 -6.18 -6.83
N LEU A 33 1.89 -5.29 -5.85
CA LEU A 33 0.66 -4.61 -5.43
C LEU A 33 0.81 -3.14 -5.76
N GLN A 34 -0.17 -2.55 -6.43
CA GLN A 34 -0.15 -1.15 -6.80
C GLN A 34 -1.52 -0.51 -6.62
N TYR A 35 -1.52 0.67 -6.05
CA TYR A 35 -2.66 1.57 -5.97
C TYR A 35 -2.32 2.91 -6.61
N ARG A 36 -3.29 3.48 -7.33
CA ARG A 36 -3.23 4.85 -7.84
C ARG A 36 -4.59 5.53 -7.69
N SER A 37 -4.58 6.77 -7.21
CA SER A 37 -5.79 7.61 -7.21
C SER A 37 -6.17 8.07 -8.62
N CYS A 38 -7.47 8.22 -8.84
CA CYS A 38 -8.02 8.74 -10.10
C CYS A 38 -8.35 10.24 -9.98
N PRO A 39 -8.24 11.03 -11.06
CA PRO A 39 -8.77 12.40 -11.08
C PRO A 39 -10.28 12.42 -10.78
N PRO A 40 -10.82 13.47 -10.12
CA PRO A 40 -10.17 14.74 -9.77
C PRO A 40 -9.39 14.73 -8.44
N SER A 41 -9.28 13.58 -7.77
CA SER A 41 -8.61 13.47 -6.48
C SER A 41 -7.11 13.79 -6.56
N VAL A 42 -6.52 14.15 -5.41
CA VAL A 42 -5.07 14.39 -5.30
C VAL A 42 -4.27 13.22 -5.91
N PRO A 43 -3.30 13.47 -6.81
CA PRO A 43 -2.46 12.42 -7.37
C PRO A 43 -1.60 11.76 -6.30
N THR A 44 -1.90 10.51 -5.99
CA THR A 44 -1.14 9.69 -5.03
C THR A 44 -1.17 8.23 -5.46
N GLY A 45 -0.22 7.46 -4.96
CA GLY A 45 -0.14 6.04 -5.23
C GLY A 45 0.97 5.40 -4.42
N ILE A 46 0.84 4.08 -4.27
CA ILE A 46 1.83 3.24 -3.63
C ILE A 46 1.95 1.96 -4.43
N ALA A 47 3.17 1.49 -4.67
CA ALA A 47 3.40 0.16 -5.19
C ALA A 47 4.43 -0.58 -4.33
N ILE A 48 4.19 -1.87 -4.11
CA ILE A 48 5.01 -2.72 -3.24
C ILE A 48 5.21 -4.05 -3.96
N THR A 49 6.46 -4.50 -4.10
CA THR A 49 6.75 -5.81 -4.68
C THR A 49 6.68 -6.92 -3.62
N LYS A 50 6.59 -8.17 -4.07
CA LYS A 50 6.63 -9.36 -3.21
C LYS A 50 7.92 -9.53 -2.43
N GLU A 51 9.00 -8.93 -2.91
CA GLU A 51 10.27 -8.86 -2.18
C GLU A 51 10.24 -7.82 -1.05
N GLY A 52 9.14 -7.07 -0.92
CA GLY A 52 8.96 -5.98 0.03
C GLY A 52 9.60 -4.67 -0.41
N ALA A 53 9.88 -4.49 -1.71
CA ALA A 53 10.41 -3.23 -2.23
C ALA A 53 9.28 -2.22 -2.44
N LEU A 54 9.42 -1.02 -1.87
CA LEU A 54 8.49 0.08 -2.10
C LEU A 54 8.87 0.81 -3.40
N VAL A 55 7.98 0.77 -4.39
CA VAL A 55 8.09 1.48 -5.66
C VAL A 55 7.23 2.74 -5.57
N ALA A 56 7.82 3.83 -5.09
CA ALA A 56 7.15 5.14 -5.04
C ALA A 56 7.40 5.92 -6.35
N ASN A 57 6.35 6.48 -6.94
CA ASN A 57 6.43 7.19 -8.22
C ASN A 57 6.79 8.70 -8.06
N MET A 58 7.39 9.09 -6.92
CA MET A 58 7.76 10.49 -6.63
C MET A 58 9.27 10.72 -6.83
N PRO A 59 9.68 11.89 -7.38
CA PRO A 59 11.06 12.15 -7.82
C PRO A 59 12.07 12.42 -6.70
N LEU A 60 11.70 12.31 -5.42
CA LEU A 60 12.65 12.46 -4.31
C LEU A 60 12.62 11.22 -3.43
N HIS A 61 13.77 10.55 -3.36
CA HIS A 61 14.07 9.30 -2.67
C HIS A 61 13.51 8.05 -3.37
N ALA A 62 14.36 7.45 -4.20
CA ALA A 62 14.37 5.99 -4.34
C ALA A 62 14.66 5.40 -2.96
N ILE A 63 13.63 5.28 -2.13
CA ILE A 63 13.69 4.56 -0.87
C ILE A 63 13.90 3.09 -1.26
N GLN A 64 15.15 2.67 -1.45
CA GLN A 64 15.54 1.26 -1.54
C GLN A 64 15.42 0.58 -0.17
N SER A 65 14.35 0.86 0.57
CA SER A 65 14.04 0.16 1.80
C SER A 65 13.31 -1.11 1.42
N ARG A 66 13.93 -2.24 1.74
CA ARG A 66 13.28 -3.54 1.66
C ARG A 66 12.57 -3.80 2.98
N PHE A 67 11.26 -3.89 2.91
CA PHE A 67 10.40 -4.20 4.05
C PHE A 67 10.20 -5.71 4.15
N THR A 68 10.03 -6.22 5.36
CA THR A 68 9.80 -7.65 5.62
C THR A 68 8.34 -7.94 5.92
N HIS A 69 7.64 -6.97 6.50
CA HIS A 69 6.24 -7.11 6.87
C HIS A 69 5.41 -5.88 6.53
N VAL A 70 4.10 -6.09 6.40
CA VAL A 70 3.08 -5.03 6.31
C VAL A 70 2.02 -5.23 7.38
N SER A 71 1.50 -4.13 7.92
CA SER A 71 0.31 -4.10 8.78
C SER A 71 -0.70 -3.13 8.19
N PHE A 72 -1.95 -3.55 8.11
CA PHE A 72 -3.06 -2.70 7.66
C PHE A 72 -3.84 -2.23 8.88
N GLU A 73 -4.19 -0.94 8.92
CA GLU A 73 -5.08 -0.44 9.96
C GLU A 73 -6.49 -0.97 9.76
N SER A 74 -7.19 -1.15 10.88
CA SER A 74 -8.50 -1.82 10.92
C SER A 74 -9.57 -1.06 10.15
N ASP A 75 -9.46 0.26 10.13
CA ASP A 75 -10.34 1.18 9.40
C ASP A 75 -9.97 1.31 7.91
N GLY A 76 -8.84 0.73 7.49
CA GLY A 76 -8.29 0.86 6.14
C GLY A 76 -7.81 2.27 5.78
N SER A 77 -7.57 3.13 6.79
CA SER A 77 -7.04 4.49 6.60
C SER A 77 -5.56 4.49 6.21
N SER A 78 -4.81 3.49 6.66
CA SER A 78 -3.37 3.42 6.44
C SER A 78 -2.83 2.00 6.45
N LEU A 79 -1.63 1.86 5.90
CA LEU A 79 -0.80 0.67 6.03
C LEU A 79 0.60 1.08 6.48
N THR A 80 1.24 0.20 7.25
CA THR A 80 2.60 0.39 7.73
C THR A 80 3.47 -0.75 7.24
N LEU A 81 4.55 -0.40 6.55
CA LEU A 81 5.63 -1.27 6.12
C LEU A 81 6.74 -1.24 7.17
N VAL A 82 7.23 -2.41 7.55
CA VAL A 82 8.30 -2.57 8.54
C VAL A 82 9.41 -3.44 7.94
N GLY A 83 10.62 -2.90 7.94
CA GLY A 83 11.88 -3.58 7.60
C GLY A 83 12.84 -3.52 8.79
N HIS A 84 14.08 -3.91 8.56
CA HIS A 84 15.09 -4.01 9.63
C HIS A 84 15.38 -2.66 10.31
N GLU A 85 15.63 -1.61 9.52
CA GLU A 85 15.92 -0.24 10.02
C GLU A 85 14.97 0.81 9.45
N SER A 86 13.95 0.36 8.72
CA SER A 86 13.04 1.23 7.98
C SER A 86 11.61 0.97 8.38
N ARG A 87 10.88 2.04 8.69
CA ARG A 87 9.43 2.01 8.87
C ARG A 87 8.81 3.08 7.99
N TYR A 88 7.79 2.70 7.24
CA TYR A 88 7.08 3.61 6.35
C TYR A 88 5.58 3.42 6.55
N THR A 89 4.86 4.51 6.75
CA THR A 89 3.39 4.48 6.85
C THR A 89 2.82 5.27 5.68
N TYR A 90 1.98 4.60 4.91
CA TYR A 90 1.16 5.23 3.89
C TYR A 90 -0.23 5.47 4.47
N THR A 91 -0.66 6.73 4.45
CA THR A 91 -1.99 7.14 4.87
C THR A 91 -2.78 7.58 3.64
N VAL A 92 -3.99 7.04 3.47
CA VAL A 92 -4.92 7.47 2.44
C VAL A 92 -5.32 8.92 2.76
N PRO A 93 -5.14 9.87 1.82
CA PRO A 93 -5.59 11.25 2.03
C PRO A 93 -7.09 11.32 2.31
N ASP A 94 -7.51 12.20 3.23
CA ASP A 94 -8.91 12.32 3.66
C ASP A 94 -9.89 12.51 2.49
N GLU A 95 -9.50 13.28 1.47
CA GLU A 95 -10.31 13.50 0.26
C GLU A 95 -10.60 12.20 -0.50
N ILE A 96 -9.64 11.29 -0.54
CA ILE A 96 -9.79 9.97 -1.16
C ILE A 96 -10.53 9.05 -0.19
N PHE A 97 -10.16 9.06 1.10
CA PHE A 97 -10.79 8.21 2.10
C PHE A 97 -12.30 8.49 2.21
N ALA A 98 -12.73 9.75 2.03
CA ALA A 98 -14.15 10.14 1.98
C ALA A 98 -14.95 9.51 0.82
N LEU A 99 -14.28 8.94 -0.19
CA LEU A 99 -14.95 8.20 -1.28
C LEU A 99 -15.45 6.81 -0.83
N ARG A 100 -14.96 6.29 0.29
CA ARG A 100 -15.55 5.11 0.93
C ARG A 100 -16.93 5.49 1.47
N SER A 101 -17.97 5.21 0.69
CA SER A 101 -19.34 5.30 1.17
C SER A 101 -19.53 4.41 2.41
N PRO A 102 -20.34 4.86 3.40
CA PRO A 102 -20.75 4.05 4.54
C PRO A 102 -21.64 2.85 4.15
#